data_AF-A0AAU6WPI0-F1
#
_entry.id   AF-A0AAU6WPI0-F1
#
_cell.length_a   1.000
_cell.length_b   1.000
_cell.length_c   1.000
_cell.angle_alpha   90.00
_cell.angle_beta   90.00
_cell.angle_gamma   90.00
#
_symmetry.space_group_name_H-M   'P 1'
#
loop_
_entity.id
_entity.type
_entity.pdbx_description
1 polymer ?
#
loop_
_entity_poly.entity_id
_entity_poly.type
_entity_poly.pdbx_seq_one_letter_code
_entity_poly.pdbx_strand_id
1 'polypeptide(L)'
;MDIAKSKPIKHLMLNTNGVRIANDPGFAEKLATYAPEFEIYLQFDSFKPEVLQDFRGKDLTDVRMKALEKLNALNLSTTLVIVLQKGKNVDEIGKIIEFALKQKCVRGITFQPVEIAGRNREDSAHEK
;
A
#
# COMPACT_ATOMS: atom_id res chain seq x y z
N MET A 1 -15.78 5.47 8.97
CA MET A 1 -15.49 4.19 9.65
C MET A 1 -16.47 3.96 10.80
N ASP A 2 -16.99 5.00 11.47
CA ASP A 2 -17.88 4.87 12.64
C ASP A 2 -19.15 4.04 12.39
N ILE A 3 -19.82 4.24 11.25
CA ILE A 3 -21.00 3.43 10.88
C ILE A 3 -20.62 1.95 10.72
N ALA A 4 -19.46 1.63 10.13
CA ALA A 4 -19.03 0.25 9.96
C ALA A 4 -18.74 -0.41 11.32
N LYS A 5 -18.15 0.34 12.26
CA LYS A 5 -17.91 -0.10 13.65
C LYS A 5 -19.21 -0.34 14.43
N SER A 6 -20.30 0.34 14.07
CA SER A 6 -21.62 0.13 14.69
C SER A 6 -22.37 -1.10 14.15
N LYS A 7 -21.78 -1.85 13.21
CA LYS A 7 -22.35 -3.05 12.59
C LYS A 7 -21.58 -4.29 13.06
N PRO A 8 -22.13 -5.51 12.91
CA PRO A 8 -21.45 -6.75 13.29
C PRO A 8 -20.33 -7.14 12.31
N ILE A 9 -19.46 -6.20 11.95
CA ILE A 9 -18.28 -6.39 11.09
C ILE A 9 -17.09 -6.64 11.99
N LYS A 10 -16.47 -7.81 11.88
CA LYS A 10 -15.38 -8.24 12.79
C LYS A 10 -14.02 -7.63 12.46
N HIS A 11 -13.82 -7.22 11.21
CA HIS A 11 -12.52 -6.73 10.75
C HIS A 11 -12.74 -5.64 9.72
N LEU A 12 -12.13 -4.48 9.98
CA LEU A 12 -12.18 -3.32 9.11
C LEU A 12 -10.83 -3.16 8.43
N MET A 13 -10.84 -2.93 7.12
CA MET A 13 -9.63 -2.69 6.35
C MET A 13 -9.76 -1.35 5.63
N LEU A 14 -8.73 -0.50 5.71
CA LEU A 14 -8.63 0.72 4.93
C LEU A 14 -7.61 0.56 3.80
N ASN A 15 -8.11 0.42 2.57
CA ASN A 15 -7.28 0.49 1.37
C ASN A 15 -6.94 1.96 1.06
N THR A 16 -5.64 2.28 0.97
CA THR A 16 -5.18 3.67 0.88
C THR A 16 -3.83 3.80 0.18
N ASN A 17 -3.62 4.95 -0.45
CA ASN A 17 -2.31 5.38 -0.97
C ASN A 17 -1.46 6.11 0.08
N GLY A 18 -1.98 6.33 1.29
CA GLY A 18 -1.24 6.92 2.42
C GLY A 18 -1.11 8.45 2.41
N VAL A 19 -1.62 9.17 1.40
CA VAL A 19 -1.44 10.64 1.28
C VAL A 19 -1.90 11.40 2.52
N ARG A 20 -3.11 11.10 3.03
CA ARG A 20 -3.64 11.76 4.23
C ARG A 20 -2.94 11.31 5.51
N ILE A 21 -2.52 10.05 5.57
CA ILE A 21 -1.73 9.55 6.71
C ILE A 21 -0.43 10.35 6.79
N ALA A 22 0.27 10.53 5.68
CA ALA A 22 1.51 11.29 5.61
C ALA A 22 1.32 12.78 5.95
N ASN A 23 0.28 13.44 5.44
CA ASN A 23 0.22 14.91 5.45
C ASN A 23 -0.77 15.51 6.46
N ASP A 24 -1.86 14.82 6.81
CA ASP A 24 -2.88 15.37 7.71
C ASP A 24 -2.46 15.10 9.17
N PRO A 25 -2.24 16.13 10.01
CA PRO A 25 -1.96 15.95 11.42
C PRO A 25 -3.14 15.28 12.14
N GLY A 26 -2.89 14.34 13.05
CA GLY A 26 -3.93 13.65 13.82
C GLY A 26 -4.72 12.58 13.05
N PHE A 27 -4.52 12.46 11.74
CA PHE A 27 -5.29 11.50 10.94
C PHE A 27 -4.88 10.05 11.23
N ALA A 28 -3.59 9.77 11.37
CA ALA A 28 -3.08 8.44 11.71
C ALA A 28 -3.54 8.01 13.12
N GLU A 29 -3.52 8.93 14.06
CA GLU A 29 -3.97 8.77 15.45
C GLU A 29 -5.47 8.48 15.50
N LYS A 30 -6.27 9.22 14.71
CA LYS A 30 -7.70 8.93 14.55
C LYS A 30 -7.93 7.53 14.00
N LEU A 31 -7.16 7.10 12.99
CA LEU A 31 -7.25 5.73 12.47
C LEU A 31 -6.87 4.67 13.51
N ALA A 32 -5.89 4.94 14.38
CA ALA A 32 -5.50 4.03 15.44
C ALA A 32 -6.62 3.76 16.46
N THR A 33 -7.59 4.67 16.62
CA THR A 33 -8.76 4.46 17.50
C THR A 33 -9.71 3.34 17.06
N TYR A 34 -9.53 2.81 15.84
CA TYR A 34 -10.29 1.67 15.31
C TYR A 34 -9.62 0.32 15.58
N ALA A 35 -8.37 0.29 16.07
CA ALA A 35 -7.69 -0.94 16.49
C ALA A 35 -8.39 -1.61 17.70
N PRO A 36 -8.23 -2.93 17.92
CA PRO A 36 -7.36 -3.87 17.19
C PRO A 36 -7.99 -4.50 15.94
N GLU A 37 -9.30 -4.39 15.75
CA GLU A 37 -10.08 -5.01 14.65
C GLU A 37 -9.98 -4.21 13.34
N PHE A 38 -8.84 -3.55 13.13
CA PHE A 38 -8.61 -2.62 12.03
C PHE A 38 -7.20 -2.77 11.47
N GLU A 39 -7.09 -2.78 10.15
CA GLU A 39 -5.81 -2.77 9.46
C GLU A 39 -5.76 -1.78 8.29
N ILE A 40 -4.55 -1.31 8.02
CA ILE A 40 -4.25 -0.50 6.85
C ILE A 40 -3.76 -1.42 5.73
N TYR A 41 -4.30 -1.23 4.53
CA TYR A 41 -3.87 -1.88 3.30
C TYR A 41 -3.20 -0.80 2.44
N LEU A 42 -1.88 -0.65 2.59
CA LEU A 42 -1.11 0.49 2.08
C LEU A 42 -0.44 0.17 0.75
N GLN A 43 -0.75 0.97 -0.27
CA GLN A 43 -0.10 0.92 -1.58
C GLN A 43 1.41 1.22 -1.49
N PHE A 44 2.26 0.27 -1.91
CA PHE A 44 3.72 0.33 -1.86
C PHE A 44 4.39 -0.27 -3.11
N ASP A 45 3.96 0.17 -4.30
CA ASP A 45 4.27 -0.53 -5.56
C ASP A 45 5.77 -0.67 -5.90
N SER A 46 6.62 0.30 -5.55
CA SER A 46 8.04 0.30 -5.97
C SER A 46 8.84 1.34 -5.19
N PHE A 47 10.16 1.18 -5.12
CA PHE A 47 11.07 2.23 -4.67
C PHE A 47 11.54 3.15 -5.81
N LYS A 48 11.21 2.82 -7.06
CA LYS A 48 11.64 3.52 -8.27
C LYS A 48 10.61 4.58 -8.67
N PRO A 49 10.94 5.89 -8.63
CA PRO A 49 10.03 6.96 -9.00
C PRO A 49 9.40 6.78 -10.39
N GLU A 50 10.14 6.25 -11.36
CA GLU A 50 9.67 6.01 -12.72
C GLU A 50 8.56 4.96 -12.80
N VAL A 51 8.63 3.90 -11.98
CA VAL A 51 7.57 2.88 -11.90
C VAL A 51 6.33 3.47 -11.24
N LEU A 52 6.52 4.34 -10.24
CA LEU A 52 5.41 5.00 -9.55
C LEU A 52 4.72 6.02 -10.44
N GLN A 53 5.49 6.77 -11.22
CA GLN A 53 4.99 7.68 -12.23
C GLN A 53 4.15 6.92 -13.27
N ASP A 54 4.59 5.76 -13.70
CA ASP A 54 3.87 4.89 -14.64
C ASP A 54 2.57 4.33 -14.03
N PHE A 55 2.64 3.70 -12.85
CA PHE A 55 1.48 3.03 -12.24
C PHE A 55 0.45 3.98 -11.63
N ARG A 56 0.89 5.16 -11.17
CA ARG A 56 0.08 6.06 -10.32
C ARG A 56 0.04 7.50 -10.83
N GLY A 57 0.73 7.82 -11.92
CA GLY A 57 0.79 9.16 -12.50
C GLY A 57 1.61 10.18 -11.68
N LYS A 58 2.32 9.74 -10.64
CA LYS A 58 3.16 10.60 -9.77
C LYS A 58 4.15 9.77 -8.96
N ASP A 59 5.29 10.38 -8.64
CA ASP A 59 6.16 9.87 -7.58
C ASP A 59 5.45 10.00 -6.21
N LEU A 60 5.40 8.89 -5.49
CA LEU A 60 4.75 8.74 -4.19
C LEU A 60 5.70 8.14 -3.15
N THR A 61 7.00 8.09 -3.44
CA THR A 61 8.02 7.50 -2.56
C THR A 61 8.00 8.17 -1.19
N ASP A 62 8.20 9.49 -1.14
CA ASP A 62 8.23 10.27 0.10
C ASP A 62 6.93 10.17 0.89
N VAL A 63 5.78 10.18 0.20
CA VAL A 63 4.47 10.07 0.82
C VAL A 63 4.33 8.73 1.55
N ARG A 64 4.72 7.63 0.91
CA ARG A 64 4.61 6.29 1.50
C ARG A 64 5.58 6.12 2.67
N MET A 65 6.79 6.67 2.58
CA MET A 65 7.75 6.65 3.67
C MET A 65 7.23 7.40 4.90
N LYS A 66 6.75 8.64 4.73
CA LYS A 66 6.13 9.42 5.82
C LYS A 66 4.89 8.74 6.41
N ALA A 67 4.07 8.11 5.57
CA ALA A 67 2.92 7.36 6.04
C ALA A 67 3.36 6.16 6.90
N LEU A 68 4.35 5.39 6.46
CA LEU A 68 4.90 4.26 7.21
C LEU A 68 5.56 4.68 8.52
N GLU A 69 6.29 5.79 8.56
CA GLU A 69 6.86 6.33 9.80
C GLU A 69 5.77 6.56 10.88
N LYS A 70 4.67 7.22 10.50
CA LYS A 70 3.54 7.44 11.41
C LYS A 70 2.86 6.14 11.83
N LEU A 71 2.65 5.22 10.90
CA LEU A 71 2.04 3.91 11.19
C LEU A 71 2.94 3.06 12.10
N ASN A 72 4.26 3.12 11.92
CA ASN A 72 5.26 2.49 12.79
C ASN A 72 5.24 3.07 14.21
N ALA A 73 5.17 4.40 14.33
CA ALA A 73 5.10 5.07 15.63
C ALA A 73 3.88 4.61 16.44
N LEU A 74 2.74 4.41 15.75
CA LEU A 74 1.48 3.92 16.35
C LEU A 74 1.40 2.39 16.41
N ASN A 75 2.35 1.67 15.80
CA ASN A 75 2.32 0.23 15.59
C ASN A 75 0.97 -0.28 15.01
N LEU A 76 0.36 0.51 14.13
CA LEU A 76 -0.96 0.20 13.58
C LEU A 76 -0.86 -0.88 12.50
N SER A 77 -1.59 -1.99 12.67
CA SER A 77 -1.52 -3.15 11.76
C SER A 77 -1.60 -2.72 10.30
N THR A 78 -0.58 -3.04 9.52
CA THR A 78 -0.46 -2.61 8.12
C THR A 78 -0.02 -3.76 7.23
N THR A 79 -0.68 -3.92 6.08
CA THR A 79 -0.25 -4.79 4.98
C THR A 79 0.24 -3.92 3.83
N LEU A 80 1.45 -4.19 3.34
CA LEU A 80 1.97 -3.54 2.14
C LEU A 80 1.41 -4.20 0.90
N VAL A 81 0.96 -3.39 -0.07
CA VAL A 81 0.28 -3.85 -1.26
C VAL A 81 1.05 -3.39 -2.47
N ILE A 82 1.51 -4.34 -3.27
CA ILE A 82 2.42 -4.10 -4.38
C ILE A 82 1.80 -4.67 -5.63
N VAL A 83 1.45 -3.78 -6.56
CA VAL A 83 1.14 -4.22 -7.93
C VAL A 83 2.44 -4.58 -8.63
N LEU A 84 2.56 -5.77 -9.21
CA LEU A 84 3.75 -6.26 -9.90
C LEU A 84 3.56 -6.31 -11.42
N GLN A 85 4.56 -5.85 -12.17
CA GLN A 85 4.63 -6.01 -13.61
C GLN A 85 6.05 -6.36 -14.07
N LYS A 86 6.16 -7.34 -14.97
CA LYS A 86 7.44 -7.76 -15.57
C LYS A 86 8.11 -6.56 -16.25
N GLY A 87 9.41 -6.39 -16.00
CA GLY A 87 10.19 -5.28 -16.55
C GLY A 87 10.01 -3.94 -15.81
N LYS A 88 9.22 -3.90 -14.73
CA LYS A 88 9.02 -2.69 -13.91
C LYS A 88 9.63 -2.85 -12.51
N ASN A 89 9.05 -3.73 -11.69
CA ASN A 89 9.35 -3.84 -10.26
C ASN A 89 9.44 -5.26 -9.72
N VAL A 90 9.34 -6.30 -10.57
CA VAL A 90 9.52 -7.70 -10.14
C VAL A 90 10.91 -7.93 -9.55
N ASP A 91 11.91 -7.20 -9.99
CA ASP A 91 13.27 -7.23 -9.46
C ASP A 91 13.39 -6.64 -8.03
N GLU A 92 12.38 -5.92 -7.55
CA GLU A 92 12.38 -5.30 -6.21
C GLU A 92 11.77 -6.19 -5.13
N ILE A 93 11.19 -7.36 -5.46
CA ILE A 93 10.47 -8.23 -4.50
C ILE A 93 11.33 -8.53 -3.27
N GLY A 94 12.58 -8.95 -3.44
CA GLY A 94 13.49 -9.25 -2.33
C GLY A 94 13.75 -8.02 -1.45
N LYS A 95 14.03 -6.88 -2.07
CA LYS A 95 14.24 -5.60 -1.38
C LYS A 95 13.01 -5.15 -0.60
N ILE A 96 11.81 -5.34 -1.16
CA ILE A 96 10.53 -5.02 -0.50
C ILE A 96 10.34 -5.89 0.74
N ILE A 97 10.64 -7.19 0.66
CA ILE A 97 10.56 -8.11 1.81
C ILE A 97 11.54 -7.67 2.90
N GLU A 98 12.80 -7.43 2.57
CA GLU A 98 13.82 -6.96 3.53
C GLU A 98 13.43 -5.63 4.18
N PHE A 99 12.84 -4.72 3.41
CA PHE A 99 12.35 -3.45 3.91
C PHE A 99 11.18 -3.64 4.88
N ALA A 100 10.20 -4.47 4.52
CA ALA A 100 9.01 -4.75 5.31
C ALA A 100 9.34 -5.38 6.66
N LEU A 101 10.32 -6.29 6.71
CA LEU A 101 10.80 -6.92 7.95
C LEU A 101 11.34 -5.91 8.98
N LYS A 102 11.79 -4.73 8.52
CA LYS A 102 12.27 -3.65 9.39
C LYS A 102 11.15 -2.74 9.91
N GLN A 103 9.92 -2.90 9.41
CA GLN A 103 8.79 -2.05 9.78
C GLN A 103 7.98 -2.70 10.89
N LYS A 104 8.01 -2.08 12.08
CA LYS A 104 7.29 -2.56 13.27
C LYS A 104 5.80 -2.76 13.02
N CYS A 105 5.15 -1.90 12.23
CA CYS A 105 3.70 -1.95 11.98
C CYS A 105 3.26 -2.96 10.90
N VAL A 106 4.19 -3.45 10.08
CA VAL A 106 3.85 -4.33 8.96
C VAL A 106 3.57 -5.74 9.46
N ARG A 107 2.45 -6.33 9.01
CA ARG A 107 2.02 -7.70 9.33
C ARG A 107 2.03 -8.64 8.14
N GLY A 108 2.05 -8.08 6.93
CA GLY A 108 2.03 -8.84 5.71
C GLY A 108 2.40 -8.01 4.49
N ILE A 109 2.63 -8.71 3.40
CA ILE A 109 2.88 -8.15 2.08
C ILE A 109 1.96 -8.88 1.12
N THR A 110 1.24 -8.15 0.29
CA THR A 110 0.47 -8.71 -0.83
C THR A 110 1.09 -8.25 -2.14
N PHE A 111 1.54 -9.23 -2.93
CA PHE A 111 1.94 -9.03 -4.31
C PHE A 111 0.75 -9.33 -5.23
N GLN A 112 0.34 -8.34 -6.02
CA GLN A 112 -0.79 -8.42 -6.95
C GLN A 112 -0.25 -8.26 -8.37
N PRO A 113 -0.20 -9.33 -9.19
CA PRO A 113 0.17 -9.20 -10.59
C PRO A 113 -0.75 -8.19 -11.29
N VAL A 114 -0.19 -7.41 -12.22
CA VAL A 114 -1.02 -6.62 -13.14
C VAL A 114 -1.98 -7.55 -13.86
N GLU A 115 -3.27 -7.24 -13.77
CA GLU A 115 -4.30 -7.82 -14.62
C GLU A 115 -4.73 -6.75 -15.61
N ILE A 116 -4.63 -7.09 -16.89
CA ILE A 116 -5.06 -6.22 -17.97
C ILE A 116 -6.51 -6.60 -18.30
N ALA A 117 -7.44 -5.72 -17.95
CA ALA A 117 -8.87 -5.90 -18.20
C ALA A 117 -9.49 -4.66 -18.85
N GLY A 118 -10.53 -4.85 -19.67
CA GLY A 118 -11.23 -3.76 -20.37
C GLY A 118 -10.78 -3.53 -21.82
N ARG A 119 -11.08 -2.35 -22.39
CA ARG A 119 -10.71 -1.99 -23.77
C ARG A 119 -9.32 -1.35 -23.79
N ASN A 120 -8.30 -2.20 -23.76
CA ASN A 120 -6.91 -1.78 -23.90
C ASN A 120 -6.51 -1.80 -25.38
N ARG A 121 -5.87 -0.72 -25.85
CA ARG A 121 -5.66 -0.49 -27.29
C ARG A 121 -4.50 -1.28 -27.88
N GLU A 122 -3.63 -1.87 -27.07
CA GLU A 122 -2.47 -2.63 -27.52
C GLU A 122 -2.20 -3.79 -26.58
N ASP A 123 -2.36 -5.02 -27.07
CA ASP A 123 -1.72 -6.24 -26.53
C ASP A 123 -1.48 -7.20 -27.68
N SER A 124 -0.60 -6.80 -28.60
CA SER A 124 -0.07 -7.68 -29.65
C SER A 124 1.45 -7.77 -29.57
N ALA A 125 1.99 -7.89 -28.37
CA ALA A 125 3.39 -8.26 -28.17
C ALA A 125 3.59 -8.76 -26.75
N HIS A 126 3.41 -10.06 -26.53
CA HIS A 126 4.29 -10.91 -25.70
C HIS A 126 3.83 -12.38 -25.76
N GLU A 127 3.78 -12.95 -26.97
CA GLU A 127 4.16 -14.34 -27.17
C GLU A 127 5.52 -14.35 -27.88
N LYS A 128 6.56 -14.74 -27.13
CA LYS A 128 7.71 -15.56 -27.54
C LYS A 128 8.74 -15.62 -26.41
#